data_AF-A0A8J2ZKN6-F1
#
_entry.id   AF-A0A8J2ZKN6-F1
#
_cell.length_a   1.000
_cell.length_b   1.000
_cell.length_c   1.000
_cell.angle_alpha   90.00
_cell.angle_beta   90.00
_cell.angle_gamma   90.00
#
_symmetry.space_group_name_H-M   'P 1'
#
loop_
_entity.id
_entity.type
_entity.pdbx_description
1 polymer ?
#
loop_
_entity_poly.entity_id
_entity_poly.type
_entity_poly.pdbx_seq_one_letter_code
_entity_poly.pdbx_strand_id
1 'polypeptide(L)'
;MEGAVVRAANLGLQSIALELARDLGNQADTAPSAFPVFSHIAAARALMIAGADEGEVQDKLERAQSLFPQNDKAIVGVGVVSGAIVWGSSVLDSQARREIANLRARMGEIDAAIQIMNGIDEPVFAWNDMLTPEIPIETLDGLLDAARDAVSREGHAYLRAQHAQEMLFFGGSEEQKFWAQETATALLQTEELDGARAVLIYSTLTRIGARLGDEEIQSMALEKMAETALNSRGFSEMITAGFEWYQSDLAP
;
A
#
# COMPACT_ATOMS: atom_id res chain seq x y z
N MET A 1 16.96 -11.16 10.54
CA MET A 1 16.30 -12.44 10.85
C MET A 1 15.01 -12.61 10.06
N GLU A 2 14.17 -11.58 9.95
CA GLU A 2 12.98 -11.57 9.09
C GLU A 2 13.21 -12.08 7.65
N GLY A 3 14.26 -11.62 6.96
CA GLY A 3 14.59 -12.14 5.61
C GLY A 3 14.90 -13.64 5.56
N ALA A 4 15.32 -14.26 6.68
CA ALA A 4 15.49 -15.71 6.76
C ALA A 4 14.14 -16.44 6.90
N VAL A 5 13.19 -15.86 7.63
CA VAL A 5 11.79 -16.34 7.73
C VAL A 5 11.15 -16.36 6.35
N VAL A 6 11.21 -15.23 5.62
CA VAL A 6 10.66 -15.11 4.26
C VAL A 6 11.26 -16.16 3.34
N ARG A 7 12.59 -16.33 3.38
CA ARG A 7 13.26 -17.34 2.56
C ARG A 7 12.84 -18.76 2.91
N ALA A 8 12.72 -19.09 4.19
CA ALA A 8 12.27 -20.41 4.63
C ALA A 8 10.82 -20.70 4.18
N ALA A 9 9.92 -19.72 4.33
CA ALA A 9 8.53 -19.84 3.88
C ALA A 9 8.46 -20.05 2.35
N ASN A 10 9.20 -19.26 1.57
CA ASN A 10 9.26 -19.40 0.11
C ASN A 10 9.84 -20.74 -0.36
N LEU A 11 10.66 -21.40 0.47
CA LEU A 11 11.20 -22.74 0.19
C LEU A 11 10.28 -23.87 0.69
N GLY A 12 9.10 -23.56 1.22
CA GLY A 12 8.16 -24.54 1.78
C GLY A 12 8.61 -25.14 3.12
N LEU A 13 9.57 -24.53 3.80
CA LEU A 13 10.12 -24.99 5.08
C LEU A 13 9.32 -24.41 6.26
N GLN A 14 8.02 -24.71 6.30
CA GLN A 14 7.07 -24.03 7.20
C GLN A 14 7.44 -24.11 8.68
N SER A 15 7.86 -25.29 9.16
CA SER A 15 8.26 -25.47 10.57
C SER A 15 9.47 -24.61 10.94
N ILE A 16 10.45 -24.50 10.05
CA ILE A 16 11.64 -23.67 10.23
C ILE A 16 11.28 -22.18 10.16
N ALA A 17 10.41 -21.79 9.21
CA ALA A 17 9.93 -20.42 9.12
C ALA A 17 9.24 -19.99 10.43
N LEU A 18 8.41 -20.86 11.01
CA LEU A 18 7.70 -20.59 12.25
C LEU A 18 8.64 -20.54 13.46
N GLU A 19 9.63 -21.43 13.55
CA GLU A 19 10.67 -21.39 14.59
C GLU A 19 11.44 -20.06 14.53
N LEU A 20 11.91 -19.67 13.35
CA LEU A 20 12.61 -18.40 13.15
C LEU A 20 11.73 -17.17 13.44
N ALA A 21 10.44 -17.22 13.14
CA ALA A 21 9.50 -16.14 13.42
C ALA A 21 9.26 -15.99 14.93
N ARG A 22 9.11 -17.10 15.66
CA ARG A 22 8.97 -17.09 17.13
C ARG A 22 10.26 -16.65 17.81
N ASP A 23 11.41 -17.05 17.30
CA ASP A 23 12.71 -16.54 17.77
C ASP A 23 12.83 -15.03 17.58
N LEU A 24 12.38 -14.50 16.43
CA LEU A 24 12.30 -13.05 16.21
C LEU A 24 11.35 -12.38 17.21
N GLY A 25 10.22 -13.01 17.51
CA GLY A 25 9.29 -12.57 18.56
C GLY A 25 9.93 -12.51 19.95
N ASN A 26 10.67 -13.54 20.33
CA ASN A 26 11.42 -13.60 21.59
C ASN A 26 12.51 -12.53 21.65
N GLN A 27 13.20 -12.28 20.52
CA GLN A 27 14.18 -11.20 20.42
C GLN A 27 13.54 -9.83 20.59
N ALA A 28 12.37 -9.59 19.98
CA ALA A 28 11.64 -8.34 20.17
C ALA A 28 11.25 -8.10 21.64
N ASP A 29 10.95 -9.16 22.39
CA ASP A 29 10.58 -9.07 23.81
C ASP A 29 11.78 -8.81 24.75
N THR A 30 12.97 -9.30 24.38
CA THR A 30 14.11 -9.41 25.31
C THR A 30 15.32 -8.56 24.94
N ALA A 31 15.52 -8.27 23.66
CA ALA A 31 16.67 -7.51 23.19
C ALA A 31 16.40 -6.00 23.31
N PRO A 32 17.37 -5.22 23.82
CA PRO A 32 17.24 -3.76 23.82
C PRO A 32 17.18 -3.23 22.39
N SER A 33 16.16 -2.42 22.09
CA SER A 33 15.96 -1.77 20.80
C SER A 33 15.78 -0.27 21.00
N ALA A 34 16.37 0.53 20.11
CA ALA A 34 16.12 1.98 20.07
C ALA A 34 14.67 2.30 19.71
N PHE A 35 14.04 1.43 18.91
CA PHE A 35 12.65 1.57 18.48
C PHE A 35 11.91 0.22 18.62
N PRO A 36 11.49 -0.14 19.84
CA PRO A 36 10.91 -1.46 20.11
C PRO A 36 9.60 -1.70 19.34
N VAL A 37 8.85 -0.64 19.00
CA VAL A 37 7.65 -0.70 18.15
C VAL A 37 7.93 -1.48 16.85
N PHE A 38 8.98 -1.10 16.11
CA PHE A 38 9.32 -1.76 14.83
C PHE A 38 9.82 -3.19 15.02
N SER A 39 10.46 -3.50 16.15
CA SER A 39 10.85 -4.88 16.46
C SER A 39 9.63 -5.80 16.60
N HIS A 40 8.54 -5.32 17.20
CA HIS A 40 7.30 -6.08 17.30
C HIS A 40 6.51 -6.12 15.98
N ILE A 41 6.53 -5.04 15.18
CA ILE A 41 5.94 -5.05 13.83
C ILE A 41 6.64 -6.10 12.94
N ALA A 42 7.97 -6.12 12.94
CA ALA A 42 8.75 -7.11 12.18
C ALA A 42 8.47 -8.55 12.65
N ALA A 43 8.32 -8.75 13.97
CA ALA A 43 7.93 -10.06 14.52
C ALA A 43 6.52 -10.48 14.08
N ALA A 44 5.53 -9.57 14.14
CA ALA A 44 4.17 -9.84 13.68
C ALA A 44 4.14 -10.20 12.18
N ARG A 45 4.85 -9.43 11.35
CA ARG A 45 4.98 -9.72 9.90
C ARG A 45 5.61 -11.08 9.65
N ALA A 46 6.69 -11.41 10.37
CA ALA A 46 7.36 -12.70 10.25
C ALA A 46 6.45 -13.87 10.65
N LEU A 47 5.69 -13.74 11.75
CA LEU A 47 4.73 -14.74 12.20
C LEU A 47 3.63 -14.96 11.16
N MET A 48 3.08 -13.89 10.60
CA MET A 48 2.08 -13.96 9.53
C MET A 48 2.62 -14.67 8.28
N ILE A 49 3.84 -14.33 7.83
CA ILE A 49 4.50 -14.98 6.69
C ILE A 49 4.76 -16.47 6.97
N ALA A 50 5.10 -16.80 8.21
CA ALA A 50 5.32 -18.17 8.66
C ALA A 50 4.02 -18.94 8.98
N GLY A 51 2.84 -18.37 8.70
CA GLY A 51 1.56 -19.03 8.94
C GLY A 51 1.34 -19.41 10.41
N ALA A 52 1.78 -18.55 11.33
CA ALA A 52 1.51 -18.70 12.75
C ALA A 52 0.00 -18.55 13.06
N ASP A 53 -0.39 -18.91 14.28
CA ASP A 53 -1.74 -18.68 14.77
C ASP A 53 -2.06 -17.17 14.78
N GLU A 54 -3.32 -16.82 14.49
CA GLU A 54 -3.78 -15.44 14.43
C GLU A 54 -3.54 -14.72 15.77
N GLY A 55 -3.72 -15.41 16.89
CA GLY A 55 -3.46 -14.87 18.23
C GLY A 55 -1.99 -14.51 18.45
N GLU A 56 -1.05 -15.29 17.92
CA GLU A 56 0.39 -14.95 18.03
C GLU A 56 0.72 -13.65 17.27
N VAL A 57 0.10 -13.45 16.10
CA VAL A 57 0.28 -12.21 15.31
C VAL A 57 -0.37 -11.04 16.03
N GLN A 58 -1.60 -11.21 16.52
CA GLN A 58 -2.36 -10.20 17.24
C GLN A 58 -1.61 -9.72 18.49
N ASP A 59 -1.09 -10.64 19.31
CA ASP A 59 -0.31 -10.34 20.52
C ASP A 59 0.89 -9.43 20.19
N LYS A 60 1.59 -9.68 19.09
CA LYS A 60 2.72 -8.84 18.67
C LYS A 60 2.26 -7.48 18.15
N LEU A 61 1.14 -7.38 17.45
CA LEU A 61 0.59 -6.10 17.00
C LEU A 61 0.09 -5.24 18.18
N GLU A 62 -0.58 -5.84 19.15
CA GLU A 62 -1.00 -5.15 20.37
C GLU A 62 0.21 -4.68 21.18
N ARG A 63 1.24 -5.53 21.28
CA ARG A 63 2.49 -5.14 21.93
C ARG A 63 3.15 -3.97 21.23
N ALA A 64 3.24 -3.99 19.90
CA ALA A 64 3.77 -2.88 19.11
C ALA A 64 3.03 -1.58 19.40
N GLN A 65 1.69 -1.60 19.38
CA GLN A 65 0.87 -0.42 19.67
C GLN A 65 1.04 0.09 21.11
N SER A 66 1.14 -0.82 22.09
CA SER A 66 1.35 -0.44 23.50
C SER A 66 2.66 0.31 23.76
N LEU A 67 3.62 0.19 22.83
CA LEU A 67 4.93 0.80 22.92
C LEU A 67 5.01 2.14 22.20
N PHE A 68 3.91 2.62 21.61
CA PHE A 68 3.84 3.98 21.10
C PHE A 68 4.09 4.95 22.26
N PRO A 69 4.99 5.93 22.10
CA PRO A 69 5.20 6.95 23.10
C PRO A 69 3.87 7.66 23.43
N GLN A 70 3.55 7.80 24.71
CA GLN A 70 2.34 8.52 25.15
C GLN A 70 2.38 10.02 24.85
N ASN A 71 3.56 10.55 24.53
CA ASN A 71 3.78 11.95 24.19
C ASN A 71 4.40 12.02 22.80
N ASP A 72 3.69 12.62 21.85
CA ASP A 72 4.15 12.81 20.47
C ASP A 72 5.43 13.63 20.36
N LYS A 73 5.80 14.36 21.43
CA LYS A 73 7.06 15.10 21.55
C LYS A 73 8.19 14.30 22.18
N ALA A 74 8.00 13.01 22.45
CA ALA A 74 9.03 12.15 23.02
C ALA A 74 10.23 12.04 22.07
N ILE A 75 11.43 12.29 22.60
CA ILE A 75 12.67 12.03 21.89
C ILE A 75 12.93 10.52 21.97
N VAL A 76 12.86 9.86 20.82
CA VAL A 76 13.00 8.40 20.68
C VAL A 76 14.38 8.00 20.15
N GLY A 77 15.19 8.97 19.72
CA GLY A 77 16.55 8.72 19.28
C GLY A 77 17.33 10.00 19.01
N VAL A 78 18.61 9.85 18.67
CA VAL A 78 19.46 10.95 18.20
C VAL A 78 20.16 10.48 16.93
N GLY A 79 19.81 11.08 15.81
CA GLY A 79 20.47 10.86 14.53
C GLY A 79 21.76 11.68 14.43
N VAL A 80 22.79 11.09 13.83
CA VAL A 80 24.09 11.75 13.64
C VAL A 80 23.98 13.03 12.79
N VAL A 81 23.04 13.03 11.83
CA VAL A 81 22.77 14.17 10.92
C VAL A 81 21.53 14.96 11.33
N SER A 82 20.47 14.26 11.74
CA SER A 82 19.15 14.84 12.01
C SER A 82 18.96 15.36 13.44
N GLY A 83 19.90 15.11 14.35
CA GLY A 83 19.76 15.51 15.75
C GLY A 83 18.69 14.69 16.49
N ALA A 84 18.04 15.28 17.50
CA ALA A 84 17.01 14.59 18.27
C ALA A 84 15.82 14.19 17.38
N ILE A 85 15.49 12.89 17.39
CA ILE A 85 14.37 12.33 16.66
C ILE A 85 13.17 12.33 17.60
N VAL A 86 12.16 13.11 17.25
CA VAL A 86 10.91 13.23 18.00
C VAL A 86 9.86 12.34 17.35
N TRP A 87 9.17 11.50 18.12
CA TRP A 87 8.26 10.47 17.60
C TRP A 87 7.20 11.02 16.63
N GLY A 88 6.30 11.87 17.10
CA GLY A 88 5.14 12.33 16.34
C GLY A 88 5.44 13.38 15.27
N SER A 89 6.62 13.99 15.29
CA SER A 89 7.08 14.87 14.19
C SER A 89 8.11 14.21 13.28
N SER A 90 8.42 12.94 13.52
CA SER A 90 9.21 12.11 12.61
C SER A 90 8.27 11.29 11.74
N VAL A 91 8.78 10.81 10.61
CA VAL A 91 8.06 9.86 9.76
C VAL A 91 7.83 8.50 10.45
N LEU A 92 8.36 8.28 11.65
CA LEU A 92 8.30 7.00 12.35
C LEU A 92 6.89 6.67 12.86
N ASP A 93 6.16 7.64 13.42
CA ASP A 93 4.79 7.39 13.91
C ASP A 93 3.88 6.99 12.75
N SER A 94 3.88 7.78 11.68
CA SER A 94 3.07 7.50 10.51
C SER A 94 3.47 6.18 9.85
N GLN A 95 4.77 5.87 9.76
CA GLN A 95 5.24 4.58 9.26
C GLN A 95 4.76 3.40 10.13
N ALA A 96 4.92 3.47 11.45
CA ALA A 96 4.50 2.40 12.35
C ALA A 96 2.99 2.18 12.27
N ARG A 97 2.19 3.25 12.21
CA ARG A 97 0.74 3.18 12.02
C ARG A 97 0.38 2.47 10.71
N ARG A 98 0.99 2.85 9.59
CA ARG A 98 0.73 2.21 8.28
C ARG A 98 1.07 0.74 8.26
N GLU A 99 2.25 0.38 8.79
CA GLU A 99 2.67 -1.02 8.84
C GLU A 99 1.75 -1.88 9.71
N ILE A 100 1.31 -1.36 10.87
CA ILE A 100 0.36 -2.06 11.75
C ILE A 100 -1.02 -2.15 11.09
N ALA A 101 -1.52 -1.07 10.48
CA ALA A 101 -2.80 -1.06 9.79
C ALA A 101 -2.82 -2.04 8.62
N ASN A 102 -1.74 -2.12 7.83
CA ASN A 102 -1.58 -3.11 6.77
C ASN A 102 -1.68 -4.54 7.31
N LEU A 103 -0.94 -4.86 8.38
CA LEU A 103 -0.98 -6.20 8.98
C LEU A 103 -2.38 -6.55 9.52
N ARG A 104 -3.06 -5.60 10.19
CA ARG A 104 -4.44 -5.79 10.64
C ARG A 104 -5.41 -5.99 9.48
N ALA A 105 -5.28 -5.21 8.42
CA ALA A 105 -6.08 -5.38 7.19
C ALA A 105 -5.90 -6.77 6.56
N ARG A 106 -4.67 -7.28 6.52
CA ARG A 106 -4.36 -8.63 6.01
C ARG A 106 -4.95 -9.75 6.86
N MET A 107 -5.19 -9.50 8.15
CA MET A 107 -5.92 -10.40 9.05
C MET A 107 -7.45 -10.26 8.93
N GLY A 108 -7.95 -9.32 8.12
CA GLY A 108 -9.38 -9.03 8.02
C GLY A 108 -9.92 -8.10 9.10
N GLU A 109 -9.05 -7.49 9.91
CA GLU A 109 -9.43 -6.54 10.97
C GLU A 109 -9.63 -5.11 10.41
N ILE A 110 -10.65 -4.95 9.57
CA ILE A 110 -10.93 -3.72 8.79
C ILE A 110 -11.08 -2.49 9.72
N ASP A 111 -11.95 -2.59 10.72
CA ASP A 111 -12.26 -1.47 11.62
C ASP A 111 -11.02 -0.97 12.38
N ALA A 112 -10.18 -1.90 12.84
CA ALA A 112 -8.94 -1.57 13.54
C ALA A 112 -7.93 -0.88 12.61
N ALA A 113 -7.82 -1.38 11.36
CA ALA A 113 -6.97 -0.76 10.35
C ALA A 113 -7.42 0.67 10.02
N ILE A 114 -8.72 0.88 9.81
CA ILE A 114 -9.32 2.22 9.57
C ILE A 114 -9.05 3.15 10.75
N GLN A 115 -9.26 2.67 11.98
CA GLN A 115 -9.07 3.48 13.18
C GLN A 115 -7.61 3.99 13.31
N ILE A 116 -6.64 3.15 12.97
CA ILE A 116 -5.21 3.49 13.01
C ILE A 116 -4.85 4.53 11.92
N MET A 117 -5.47 4.41 10.75
CA MET A 117 -5.23 5.31 9.61
C MET A 117 -5.95 6.66 9.75
N ASN A 118 -6.89 6.80 10.67
CA ASN A 118 -7.63 8.04 10.87
C ASN A 118 -6.70 9.19 11.27
N GLY A 119 -6.82 10.32 10.56
CA GLY A 119 -6.07 11.54 10.81
C GLY A 119 -4.57 11.46 10.50
N ILE A 120 -4.13 10.46 9.74
CA ILE A 120 -2.72 10.32 9.35
C ILE A 120 -2.29 11.45 8.39
N ASP A 121 -1.08 11.94 8.58
CA ASP A 121 -0.47 12.93 7.70
C ASP A 121 -0.24 12.37 6.29
N GLU A 122 -0.28 13.24 5.28
CA GLU A 122 -0.12 12.89 3.87
C GLU A 122 -1.03 11.72 3.43
N PRO A 123 -2.36 11.86 3.56
CA PRO A 123 -3.28 10.72 3.52
C PRO A 123 -3.22 9.94 2.21
N VAL A 124 -2.99 10.59 1.06
CA VAL A 124 -2.83 9.88 -0.22
C VAL A 124 -1.60 8.96 -0.20
N PHE A 125 -0.45 9.44 0.27
CA PHE A 125 0.74 8.60 0.40
C PHE A 125 0.51 7.50 1.43
N ALA A 126 -0.09 7.86 2.58
CA ALA A 126 -0.25 6.94 3.68
C ALA A 126 -1.21 5.79 3.37
N TRP A 127 -2.35 6.07 2.74
CA TRP A 127 -3.26 5.03 2.28
C TRP A 127 -2.64 4.20 1.16
N ASN A 128 -1.88 4.80 0.23
CA ASN A 128 -1.21 4.06 -0.84
C ASN A 128 -0.13 3.10 -0.33
N ASP A 129 0.58 3.46 0.75
CA ASP A 129 1.63 2.62 1.35
C ASP A 129 1.03 1.54 2.28
N MET A 130 -0.12 1.82 2.91
CA MET A 130 -0.83 0.87 3.77
C MET A 130 -1.60 -0.19 2.96
N LEU A 131 -2.23 0.21 1.86
CA LEU A 131 -2.88 -0.71 0.95
C LEU A 131 -1.77 -1.46 0.20
N THR A 132 -1.74 -2.79 0.29
CA THR A 132 -0.79 -3.62 -0.45
C THR A 132 -1.49 -4.81 -1.11
N PRO A 133 -0.93 -5.39 -2.19
CA PRO A 133 -1.57 -6.51 -2.91
C PRO A 133 -1.79 -7.78 -2.09
N GLU A 134 -1.16 -7.90 -0.91
CA GLU A 134 -1.38 -9.02 0.02
C GLU A 134 -2.66 -8.88 0.85
N ILE A 135 -3.34 -7.73 0.81
CA ILE A 135 -4.66 -7.56 1.42
C ILE A 135 -5.70 -8.31 0.57
N PRO A 136 -6.55 -9.16 1.20
CA PRO A 136 -7.63 -9.83 0.49
C PRO A 136 -8.58 -8.84 -0.21
N ILE A 137 -9.06 -9.17 -1.41
CA ILE A 137 -9.96 -8.30 -2.18
C ILE A 137 -11.23 -7.99 -1.40
N GLU A 138 -11.73 -8.96 -0.63
CA GLU A 138 -12.93 -8.85 0.21
C GLU A 138 -12.79 -7.76 1.28
N THR A 139 -11.57 -7.49 1.72
CA THR A 139 -11.23 -6.46 2.71
C THR A 139 -10.96 -5.11 2.02
N LEU A 140 -10.44 -5.14 0.79
CA LEU A 140 -9.93 -3.97 0.09
C LEU A 140 -11.01 -2.91 -0.17
N ASP A 141 -12.19 -3.31 -0.62
CA ASP A 141 -13.26 -2.35 -0.95
C ASP A 141 -13.69 -1.54 0.28
N GLY A 142 -13.80 -2.18 1.45
CA GLY A 142 -14.11 -1.49 2.71
C GLY A 142 -13.03 -0.50 3.14
N LEU A 143 -11.76 -0.81 2.87
CA LEU A 143 -10.64 0.09 3.15
C LEU A 143 -10.58 1.26 2.18
N LEU A 144 -10.84 1.03 0.89
CA LEU A 144 -10.91 2.09 -0.12
C LEU A 144 -12.08 3.05 0.16
N ASP A 145 -13.24 2.51 0.54
CA ASP A 145 -14.39 3.31 0.96
C ASP A 145 -14.06 4.20 2.16
N ALA A 146 -13.33 3.68 3.15
CA ALA A 146 -12.86 4.47 4.28
C ALA A 146 -11.81 5.52 3.87
N ALA A 147 -10.90 5.18 2.95
CA ALA A 147 -9.90 6.10 2.44
C ALA A 147 -10.54 7.30 1.71
N ARG A 148 -11.68 7.10 1.04
CA ARG A 148 -12.42 8.15 0.32
C ARG A 148 -12.69 9.39 1.17
N ASP A 149 -12.99 9.22 2.45
CA ASP A 149 -13.30 10.34 3.35
C ASP A 149 -12.03 11.06 3.85
N ALA A 150 -10.86 10.41 3.73
CA ALA A 150 -9.56 10.93 4.14
C ALA A 150 -8.77 11.61 3.01
N VAL A 151 -9.12 11.38 1.74
CA VAL A 151 -8.40 11.91 0.58
C VAL A 151 -9.31 12.72 -0.35
N SER A 152 -8.70 13.48 -1.28
CA SER A 152 -9.48 14.15 -2.33
C SER A 152 -10.07 13.13 -3.31
N ARG A 153 -11.09 13.51 -4.07
CA ARG A 153 -11.67 12.70 -5.16
C ARG A 153 -10.60 12.12 -6.09
N GLU A 154 -9.69 12.97 -6.55
CA GLU A 154 -8.56 12.55 -7.39
C GLU A 154 -7.56 11.66 -6.64
N GLY A 155 -7.28 11.94 -5.36
CA GLY A 155 -6.47 11.08 -4.51
C GLY A 155 -7.05 9.68 -4.37
N HIS A 156 -8.37 9.57 -4.21
CA HIS A 156 -9.07 8.29 -4.12
C HIS A 156 -9.02 7.53 -5.46
N ALA A 157 -9.24 8.22 -6.58
CA ALA A 157 -9.08 7.65 -7.92
C ALA A 157 -7.64 7.13 -8.15
N TYR A 158 -6.64 7.87 -7.68
CA TYR A 158 -5.25 7.46 -7.72
C TYR A 158 -4.98 6.18 -6.92
N LEU A 159 -5.46 6.09 -5.68
CA LEU A 159 -5.31 4.89 -4.85
C LEU A 159 -5.88 3.65 -5.56
N ARG A 160 -7.11 3.76 -6.06
CA ARG A 160 -7.80 2.68 -6.78
C ARG A 160 -7.03 2.24 -8.02
N ALA A 161 -6.56 3.19 -8.82
CA ALA A 161 -5.80 2.92 -10.04
C ALA A 161 -4.44 2.26 -9.75
N GLN A 162 -3.69 2.76 -8.75
CA GLN A 162 -2.41 2.15 -8.35
C GLN A 162 -2.58 0.71 -7.89
N HIS A 163 -3.58 0.44 -7.04
CA HIS A 163 -3.83 -0.93 -6.57
C HIS A 163 -4.25 -1.89 -7.68
N ALA A 164 -5.12 -1.45 -8.59
CA ALA A 164 -5.47 -2.25 -9.76
C ALA A 164 -4.22 -2.57 -10.61
N GLN A 165 -3.30 -1.62 -10.76
CA GLN A 165 -2.05 -1.83 -11.50
C GLN A 165 -1.10 -2.81 -10.80
N GLU A 166 -0.99 -2.73 -9.47
CA GLU A 166 -0.13 -3.59 -8.67
C GLU A 166 -0.60 -5.05 -8.69
N MET A 167 -1.92 -5.28 -8.57
CA MET A 167 -2.52 -6.61 -8.71
C MET A 167 -2.15 -7.31 -10.03
N LEU A 168 -2.00 -6.53 -11.10
CA LEU A 168 -1.65 -7.04 -12.43
C LEU A 168 -0.14 -7.17 -12.66
N PHE A 169 0.72 -6.67 -11.76
CA PHE A 169 2.15 -6.55 -12.03
C PHE A 169 2.83 -7.90 -12.28
N PHE A 170 2.42 -8.95 -11.56
CA PHE A 170 2.90 -10.32 -11.74
C PHE A 170 1.84 -11.25 -12.36
N GLY A 171 0.93 -10.70 -13.17
CA GLY A 171 -0.11 -11.44 -13.89
C GLY A 171 -1.45 -11.54 -13.16
N GLY A 172 -1.45 -11.53 -11.82
CA GLY A 172 -2.66 -11.56 -10.98
C GLY A 172 -3.48 -12.86 -11.07
N SER A 173 -4.29 -13.13 -10.05
CA SER A 173 -5.36 -14.15 -10.12
C SER A 173 -6.51 -13.69 -11.02
N GLU A 174 -7.41 -14.58 -11.41
CA GLU A 174 -8.60 -14.19 -12.19
C GLU A 174 -9.49 -13.21 -11.42
N GLU A 175 -9.62 -13.38 -10.09
CA GLU A 175 -10.34 -12.45 -9.22
C GLU A 175 -9.68 -11.06 -9.20
N GLN A 176 -8.35 -11.02 -9.11
CA GLN A 176 -7.58 -9.77 -9.16
C GLN A 176 -7.71 -9.06 -10.51
N LYS A 177 -7.67 -9.82 -11.62
CA LYS A 177 -7.89 -9.27 -12.96
C LYS A 177 -9.29 -8.70 -13.12
N PHE A 178 -10.30 -9.44 -12.66
CA PHE A 178 -11.69 -8.99 -12.69
C PHE A 178 -11.87 -7.70 -11.89
N TRP A 179 -11.36 -7.65 -10.66
CA TRP A 179 -11.43 -6.45 -9.82
C TRP A 179 -10.70 -5.25 -10.43
N ALA A 180 -9.53 -5.48 -11.04
CA ALA A 180 -8.77 -4.43 -11.72
C ALA A 180 -9.52 -3.90 -12.95
N GLN A 181 -10.18 -4.79 -13.72
CA GLN A 181 -11.01 -4.42 -14.86
C GLN A 181 -12.20 -3.57 -14.42
N GLU A 182 -12.99 -4.04 -13.44
CA GLU A 182 -14.15 -3.29 -12.92
C GLU A 182 -13.73 -1.92 -12.37
N THR A 183 -12.62 -1.86 -11.65
CA THR A 183 -12.07 -0.61 -11.12
C THR A 183 -11.69 0.35 -12.23
N ALA A 184 -10.99 -0.12 -13.26
CA ALA A 184 -10.58 0.73 -14.38
C ALA A 184 -11.78 1.22 -15.20
N THR A 185 -12.74 0.34 -15.50
CA THR A 185 -13.99 0.70 -16.18
C THR A 185 -14.76 1.76 -15.39
N ALA A 186 -14.93 1.56 -14.08
CA ALA A 186 -15.62 2.51 -13.22
C ALA A 186 -14.94 3.88 -13.25
N LEU A 187 -13.61 3.94 -13.07
CA LEU A 187 -12.87 5.19 -13.10
C LEU A 187 -12.98 5.92 -14.45
N LEU A 188 -12.93 5.20 -15.58
CA LEU A 188 -13.05 5.81 -16.90
C LEU A 188 -14.47 6.31 -17.21
N GLN A 189 -15.50 5.64 -16.69
CA GLN A 189 -16.89 5.98 -16.95
C GLN A 189 -17.46 7.05 -16.00
N THR A 190 -17.06 7.04 -14.72
CA THR A 190 -17.66 7.92 -13.70
C THR A 190 -16.82 9.15 -13.37
N GLU A 191 -15.52 9.11 -13.65
CA GLU A 191 -14.61 10.19 -13.27
C GLU A 191 -14.23 11.06 -14.48
N GLU A 192 -14.28 12.36 -14.24
CA GLU A 192 -13.63 13.38 -15.07
C GLU A 192 -12.53 14.00 -14.20
N LEU A 193 -11.29 13.58 -14.47
CA LEU A 193 -10.10 14.01 -13.75
C LEU A 193 -9.36 15.07 -14.55
N ASP A 194 -9.09 16.22 -13.94
CA ASP A 194 -8.43 17.37 -14.56
C ASP A 194 -7.33 18.00 -13.68
N GLY A 195 -7.09 17.43 -12.50
CA GLY A 195 -6.09 17.93 -11.56
C GLY A 195 -4.70 17.34 -11.76
N ALA A 196 -3.83 17.55 -10.77
CA ALA A 196 -2.39 17.33 -10.89
C ALA A 196 -1.99 15.86 -11.10
N ARG A 197 -2.85 14.89 -10.76
CA ARG A 197 -2.61 13.46 -10.98
C ARG A 197 -3.39 12.89 -12.16
N ALA A 198 -4.23 13.67 -12.84
CA ALA A 198 -5.12 13.14 -13.87
C ALA A 198 -4.36 12.36 -14.98
N VAL A 199 -3.29 12.95 -15.54
CA VAL A 199 -2.45 12.27 -16.55
C VAL A 199 -1.77 11.02 -16.00
N LEU A 200 -1.32 11.04 -14.74
CA LEU A 200 -0.73 9.86 -14.10
C LEU A 200 -1.76 8.74 -13.92
N ILE A 201 -2.98 9.09 -13.50
CA ILE A 201 -4.07 8.13 -13.31
C ILE A 201 -4.45 7.51 -14.66
N TYR A 202 -4.65 8.31 -15.70
CA TYR A 202 -4.98 7.77 -17.02
C TYR A 202 -3.84 6.94 -17.62
N SER A 203 -2.57 7.32 -17.43
CA SER A 203 -1.42 6.48 -17.81
C SER A 203 -1.45 5.12 -17.11
N THR A 204 -1.78 5.08 -15.82
CA THR A 204 -1.97 3.83 -15.09
C THR A 204 -3.12 3.01 -15.67
N LEU A 205 -4.26 3.62 -15.99
CA LEU A 205 -5.42 2.95 -16.58
C LEU A 205 -5.13 2.40 -17.99
N THR A 206 -4.37 3.12 -18.82
CA THR A 206 -3.87 2.63 -20.12
C THR A 206 -3.09 1.33 -19.95
N ARG A 207 -2.18 1.27 -18.96
CA ARG A 207 -1.37 0.07 -18.69
C ARG A 207 -2.19 -1.08 -18.14
N ILE A 208 -3.25 -0.80 -17.39
CA ILE A 208 -4.21 -1.82 -16.93
C ILE A 208 -4.92 -2.44 -18.14
N GLY A 209 -5.49 -1.63 -19.03
CA GLY A 209 -6.14 -2.11 -20.26
C GLY A 209 -5.21 -2.98 -21.11
N ALA A 210 -3.99 -2.50 -21.35
CA ALA A 210 -2.97 -3.26 -22.10
C ALA A 210 -2.63 -4.62 -21.46
N ARG A 211 -2.51 -4.69 -20.13
CA ARG A 211 -2.20 -5.95 -19.43
C ARG A 211 -3.36 -6.94 -19.42
N LEU A 212 -4.58 -6.43 -19.40
CA LEU A 212 -5.79 -7.25 -19.46
C LEU A 212 -6.11 -7.69 -20.90
N GLY A 213 -5.51 -7.05 -21.91
CA GLY A 213 -5.92 -7.22 -23.31
C GLY A 213 -7.29 -6.58 -23.58
N ASP A 214 -7.64 -5.55 -22.81
CA ASP A 214 -8.90 -4.81 -22.93
C ASP A 214 -8.66 -3.50 -23.70
N GLU A 215 -8.90 -3.56 -25.02
CA GLU A 215 -8.72 -2.43 -25.95
C GLU A 215 -9.64 -1.25 -25.62
N GLU A 216 -10.83 -1.50 -25.07
CA GLU A 216 -11.79 -0.45 -24.72
C GLU A 216 -11.25 0.40 -23.57
N ILE A 217 -10.82 -0.25 -22.48
CA ILE A 217 -10.19 0.43 -21.34
C ILE A 217 -8.94 1.19 -21.79
N GLN A 218 -8.09 0.56 -22.60
CA GLN A 218 -6.85 1.17 -23.05
C GLN A 218 -7.10 2.42 -23.92
N SER A 219 -8.01 2.32 -24.91
CA SER A 219 -8.34 3.42 -25.81
C SER A 219 -8.99 4.58 -25.07
N MET A 220 -9.98 4.31 -24.21
CA MET A 220 -10.64 5.36 -23.42
C MET A 220 -9.67 6.10 -22.49
N ALA A 221 -8.73 5.37 -21.86
CA ALA A 221 -7.71 5.97 -21.01
C ALA A 221 -6.75 6.86 -21.81
N LEU A 222 -6.30 6.40 -22.98
CA LEU A 222 -5.43 7.18 -23.88
C LEU A 222 -6.10 8.47 -24.35
N GLU A 223 -7.38 8.41 -24.75
CA GLU A 223 -8.15 9.59 -25.19
C GLU A 223 -8.27 10.61 -24.06
N LYS A 224 -8.74 10.19 -22.87
CA LYS A 224 -8.88 11.08 -21.71
C LYS A 224 -7.53 11.64 -21.25
N MET A 225 -6.46 10.85 -21.31
CA MET A 225 -5.11 11.33 -21.01
C MET A 225 -4.66 12.43 -21.98
N ALA A 226 -4.87 12.22 -23.28
CA ALA A 226 -4.51 13.18 -24.31
C ALA A 226 -5.28 14.49 -24.14
N GLU A 227 -6.59 14.43 -23.92
CA GLU A 227 -7.43 15.59 -23.64
C GLU A 227 -6.93 16.36 -22.41
N THR A 228 -6.65 15.65 -21.32
CA THR A 228 -6.15 16.24 -20.07
C THR A 228 -4.80 16.93 -20.29
N ALA A 229 -3.84 16.27 -20.95
CA ALA A 229 -2.51 16.82 -21.20
C ALA A 229 -2.54 18.04 -22.15
N LEU A 230 -3.44 18.05 -23.13
CA LEU A 230 -3.65 19.19 -24.01
C LEU A 230 -4.25 20.38 -23.25
N ASN A 231 -5.17 20.11 -22.32
CA ASN A 231 -5.83 21.13 -21.51
C ASN A 231 -4.90 21.76 -20.47
N SER A 232 -4.01 20.97 -19.86
CA SER A 232 -3.05 21.49 -18.86
C SER A 232 -1.95 22.37 -19.47
N ARG A 233 -1.65 22.18 -20.76
CA ARG A 233 -0.52 22.81 -21.48
C ARG A 233 0.85 22.53 -20.83
N GLY A 234 0.93 21.50 -19.99
CA GLY A 234 2.16 21.09 -19.32
C GLY A 234 3.04 20.25 -20.25
N PHE A 235 4.31 20.63 -20.43
CA PHE A 235 5.22 19.90 -21.32
C PHE A 235 5.47 18.46 -20.87
N SER A 236 5.60 18.23 -19.56
CA SER A 236 5.78 16.88 -19.01
C SER A 236 4.57 15.99 -19.29
N GLU A 237 3.37 16.53 -19.12
CA GLU A 237 2.12 15.79 -19.32
C GLU A 237 1.90 15.44 -20.80
N MET A 238 2.18 16.37 -21.71
CA MET A 238 2.14 16.11 -23.15
C MET A 238 3.15 15.03 -23.58
N ILE A 239 4.36 15.03 -23.01
CA ILE A 239 5.35 13.98 -23.27
C ILE A 239 4.84 12.62 -22.78
N THR A 240 4.32 12.55 -21.56
CA THR A 240 3.79 11.30 -21.01
C THR A 240 2.65 10.77 -21.87
N ALA A 241 1.69 11.61 -22.24
CA ALA A 241 0.58 11.21 -23.09
C ALA A 241 1.05 10.71 -24.47
N GLY A 242 1.96 11.44 -25.11
CA GLY A 242 2.52 11.05 -26.41
C GLY A 242 3.34 9.75 -26.36
N PHE A 243 4.07 9.51 -25.28
CA PHE A 243 4.82 8.28 -25.07
C PHE A 243 3.90 7.07 -24.94
N GLU A 244 2.88 7.15 -24.10
CA GLU A 244 1.93 6.05 -23.89
C GLU A 244 1.12 5.74 -25.16
N TRP A 245 0.74 6.76 -25.93
CA TRP A 245 0.09 6.58 -27.24
C TRP A 245 1.00 5.85 -28.24
N TYR A 246 2.27 6.23 -28.29
CA TYR A 246 3.23 5.54 -29.14
C TYR A 246 3.45 4.09 -28.71
N GLN A 247 3.40 3.80 -27.40
CA GLN A 247 3.52 2.42 -26.92
C GLN A 247 2.32 1.55 -27.31
N SER A 248 1.09 2.08 -27.29
CA SER A 248 -0.09 1.32 -27.72
C SER A 248 -0.03 0.96 -29.20
N ASP A 249 0.50 1.84 -30.06
CA ASP A 249 0.65 1.56 -31.50
C ASP A 249 1.65 0.42 -31.80
N LEU A 250 2.61 0.18 -30.89
CA LEU A 250 3.64 -0.85 -31.06
C LEU A 250 3.22 -2.24 -30.60
N ALA A 251 2.18 -2.34 -29.76
CA ALA A 251 1.69 -3.58 -29.18
C ALA A 251 0.18 -3.73 -29.40
N PRO A 252 -0.26 -3.93 -30.67
CA PRO A 252 -1.66 -4.18 -31.00
C PRO A 252 -2.12 -5.55 -30.54
#